data_AF-A0A858AQ97-F1
#
_entry.id   AF-A0A858AQ97-F1
#
_cell.length_a   1.000
_cell.length_b   1.000
_cell.length_c   1.000
_cell.angle_alpha   90.00
_cell.angle_beta   90.00
_cell.angle_gamma   90.00
#
_symmetry.space_group_name_H-M   'P 1'
#
loop_
_entity.id
_entity.type
_entity.pdbx_description
1 polymer ?
#
loop_
_entity_poly.entity_id
_entity_poly.type
_entity_poly.pdbx_seq_one_letter_code
_entity_poly.pdbx_strand_id
1 'polypeptide(L)'
;MKNKKIRENFKNEIRRIKSDDFSFKKNDNNPKMLVQEKKYNSYLEIKTVKQNFQAQLLSSSSYLKLIFRVLFMFSNLIFEIEFNLVNYSFLRHIRKENSRTIQFAGSESKTFLINKILQLLFLIIMALIILFPFYWMLNISLTPDEYLMQGSVPPFFPTHWSFKPYEDLINYINNNNVYAVSFWRIIGNTVFVTVVSVVVQIIVSIVAGFAIANFKNVFTKLTTIIFMGTLAIPGESLILGQLIFMKQIGLGNSFIALVVPFAANVMGIYLIAKAFESVPSQLKKAARVDGLSDIKFFFKVAIPQIKYTIMIVVLFSIISSWNSLLWPTTVLNSDSKWVTLPMMLWGLIDPENLPSSSLENPVNLKMAGTIISTIPMLLLCVIFNKLFIRGNQNINA
;
A
#
# COMPACT_ATOMS: atom_id res chain seq x y z
N MET A 1 -29.91 -2.74 -14.92
CA MET A 1 -30.77 -3.84 -15.43
C MET A 1 -30.11 -5.23 -15.37
N LYS A 2 -28.88 -5.44 -15.84
CA LYS A 2 -28.22 -6.77 -15.89
C LYS A 2 -28.17 -7.52 -14.53
N ASN A 3 -27.83 -6.83 -13.44
CA ASN A 3 -27.73 -7.46 -12.09
C ASN A 3 -29.08 -7.88 -11.48
N LYS A 4 -30.18 -7.19 -11.81
CA LYS A 4 -31.53 -7.53 -11.32
C LYS A 4 -32.01 -8.83 -11.97
N LYS A 5 -31.74 -8.98 -13.28
CA LYS A 5 -32.03 -10.19 -14.06
C LYS A 5 -31.25 -11.42 -13.57
N ILE A 6 -29.97 -11.25 -13.23
CA ILE A 6 -29.12 -12.34 -12.69
C ILE A 6 -29.61 -12.77 -11.30
N ARG A 7 -30.00 -11.81 -10.43
CA ARG A 7 -30.54 -12.12 -9.10
C ARG A 7 -31.90 -12.84 -9.14
N GLU A 8 -32.76 -12.46 -10.08
CA GLU A 8 -34.05 -13.16 -10.27
C GLU A 8 -33.87 -14.56 -10.85
N ASN A 9 -32.99 -14.74 -11.85
CA ASN A 9 -32.66 -16.07 -12.37
C ASN A 9 -32.14 -16.98 -11.26
N PHE A 10 -31.22 -16.51 -10.42
CA PHE A 10 -30.70 -17.27 -9.28
C PHE A 10 -31.81 -17.67 -8.28
N LYS A 11 -32.74 -16.76 -7.97
CA LYS A 11 -33.87 -17.08 -7.08
C LYS A 11 -34.83 -18.09 -7.70
N ASN A 12 -35.07 -18.00 -9.01
CA ASN A 12 -35.98 -18.91 -9.72
C ASN A 12 -35.37 -20.30 -9.88
N GLU A 13 -34.07 -20.42 -10.13
CA GLU A 13 -33.33 -21.68 -10.17
C GLU A 13 -33.42 -22.41 -8.81
N ILE A 14 -33.17 -21.68 -7.71
CA ILE A 14 -33.27 -22.24 -6.35
C ILE A 14 -34.69 -22.69 -6.01
N ARG A 15 -35.71 -21.95 -6.48
CA ARG A 15 -37.11 -22.33 -6.27
C ARG A 15 -37.48 -23.60 -7.05
N ARG A 16 -37.01 -23.72 -8.31
CA ARG A 16 -37.23 -24.90 -9.15
C ARG A 16 -36.61 -26.15 -8.54
N ILE A 17 -35.35 -26.06 -8.09
CA ILE A 17 -34.63 -27.18 -7.44
C ILE A 17 -35.35 -27.63 -6.15
N LYS A 18 -36.07 -26.72 -5.48
CA LYS A 18 -36.87 -27.04 -4.28
C LYS A 18 -38.26 -27.61 -4.57
N SER A 19 -38.82 -27.41 -5.76
CA SER A 19 -40.20 -27.79 -6.10
C SER A 19 -40.36 -29.13 -6.80
N ASP A 20 -39.28 -29.70 -7.35
CA ASP A 20 -39.34 -30.98 -8.06
C ASP A 20 -39.39 -32.17 -7.06
N ASP A 21 -40.59 -32.44 -6.55
CA ASP A 21 -40.90 -33.60 -5.71
C ASP A 21 -41.11 -34.84 -6.60
N PHE A 22 -40.00 -35.53 -6.91
CA PHE A 22 -40.03 -36.72 -7.77
C PHE A 22 -40.61 -37.93 -7.03
N SER A 23 -41.90 -38.19 -7.23
CA SER A 23 -42.56 -39.47 -6.96
C SER A 23 -41.85 -40.62 -7.70
N PHE A 24 -41.76 -41.82 -7.11
CA PHE A 24 -42.05 -43.11 -7.77
C PHE A 24 -41.68 -44.36 -6.94
N LYS A 25 -42.36 -45.45 -7.35
CA LYS A 25 -42.47 -46.81 -6.80
C LYS A 25 -41.17 -47.63 -6.68
N LYS A 26 -41.13 -48.41 -5.60
CA LYS A 26 -40.57 -49.77 -5.34
C LYS A 26 -39.56 -50.34 -6.36
N ASN A 27 -38.29 -50.49 -5.98
CA ASN A 27 -37.76 -51.74 -5.41
C ASN A 27 -36.34 -51.56 -4.84
N ASP A 28 -36.12 -52.23 -3.71
CA ASP A 28 -34.91 -52.50 -2.93
C ASP A 28 -34.05 -51.38 -2.30
N ASN A 29 -33.87 -51.59 -0.99
CA ASN A 29 -32.91 -51.03 -0.03
C ASN A 29 -33.05 -49.57 0.41
N ASN A 30 -33.86 -49.43 1.47
CA ASN A 30 -33.94 -48.34 2.46
C ASN A 30 -34.41 -46.96 1.94
N PRO A 31 -35.74 -46.68 1.93
CA PRO A 31 -36.32 -45.44 1.41
C PRO A 31 -35.83 -44.16 2.10
N LYS A 32 -35.27 -44.25 3.32
CA LYS A 32 -34.66 -43.12 4.02
C LYS A 32 -33.33 -42.67 3.39
N MET A 33 -32.54 -43.58 2.81
CA MET A 33 -31.28 -43.23 2.14
C MET A 33 -31.51 -42.53 0.79
N LEU A 34 -32.47 -43.00 -0.01
CA LEU A 34 -32.84 -42.38 -1.28
C LEU A 34 -33.32 -40.92 -1.13
N VAL A 35 -34.09 -40.64 -0.07
CA VAL A 35 -34.52 -39.26 0.26
C VAL A 35 -33.32 -38.39 0.65
N GLN A 36 -32.31 -38.97 1.32
CA GLN A 36 -31.10 -38.25 1.73
C GLN A 36 -30.12 -38.04 0.57
N GLU A 37 -29.99 -39.01 -0.34
CA GLU A 37 -29.19 -38.89 -1.57
C GLU A 37 -29.75 -37.81 -2.51
N LYS A 38 -31.08 -37.76 -2.69
CA LYS A 38 -31.72 -36.67 -3.44
C LYS A 38 -31.51 -35.30 -2.78
N LYS A 39 -31.54 -35.21 -1.45
CA LYS A 39 -31.20 -33.98 -0.70
C LYS A 39 -29.73 -33.57 -0.85
N TYR A 40 -28.84 -34.54 -1.00
CA TYR A 40 -27.41 -34.29 -1.22
C TYR A 40 -27.12 -33.82 -2.65
N ASN A 41 -27.75 -34.43 -3.65
CA ASN A 41 -27.55 -34.04 -5.06
C ASN A 41 -28.14 -32.65 -5.37
N SER A 42 -29.33 -32.34 -4.87
CA SER A 42 -29.89 -30.99 -4.95
C SER A 42 -29.01 -29.93 -4.28
N TYR A 43 -28.26 -30.30 -3.23
CA TYR A 43 -27.30 -29.41 -2.60
C TYR A 43 -26.02 -29.21 -3.42
N LEU A 44 -25.49 -30.25 -4.06
CA LEU A 44 -24.35 -30.13 -4.97
C LEU A 44 -24.65 -29.19 -6.12
N GLU A 45 -25.87 -29.26 -6.69
CA GLU A 45 -26.34 -28.32 -7.71
C GLU A 45 -26.45 -26.88 -7.17
N ILE A 46 -26.98 -26.68 -5.97
CA ILE A 46 -27.01 -25.35 -5.34
C ILE A 46 -25.58 -24.81 -5.09
N LYS A 47 -24.62 -25.68 -4.75
CA LYS A 47 -23.22 -25.32 -4.53
C LYS A 47 -22.53 -24.89 -5.83
N THR A 48 -22.70 -25.63 -6.92
CA THR A 48 -22.17 -25.25 -8.24
C THR A 48 -22.80 -23.96 -8.77
N VAL A 49 -24.12 -23.78 -8.61
CA VAL A 49 -24.80 -22.53 -9.00
C VAL A 49 -24.27 -21.33 -8.19
N LYS A 50 -24.05 -21.48 -6.87
CA LYS A 50 -23.43 -20.44 -6.03
C LYS A 50 -21.99 -20.12 -6.43
N GLN A 51 -21.18 -21.13 -6.77
CA GLN A 51 -19.79 -20.95 -7.22
C GLN A 51 -19.72 -20.20 -8.56
N ASN A 52 -20.57 -20.55 -9.52
CA ASN A 52 -20.67 -19.87 -10.81
C ASN A 52 -21.11 -18.40 -10.65
N PHE A 53 -22.04 -18.12 -9.74
CA PHE A 53 -22.45 -16.77 -9.39
C PHE A 53 -21.32 -15.95 -8.73
N GLN A 54 -20.51 -16.58 -7.87
CA GLN A 54 -19.33 -15.97 -7.26
C GLN A 54 -18.26 -15.62 -8.31
N ALA A 55 -18.01 -16.51 -9.26
CA ALA A 55 -17.07 -16.24 -10.37
C ALA A 55 -17.53 -15.06 -11.24
N GLN A 56 -18.83 -14.95 -11.55
CA GLN A 56 -19.40 -13.80 -12.28
C GLN A 56 -19.33 -12.48 -11.49
N LEU A 57 -19.33 -12.52 -10.15
CA LEU A 57 -19.16 -11.33 -9.29
C LEU A 57 -17.70 -10.89 -9.14
N LEU A 58 -16.75 -11.82 -9.31
CA LEU A 58 -15.31 -11.55 -9.17
C LEU A 58 -14.74 -10.77 -10.37
N SER A 59 -15.34 -10.88 -11.55
CA SER A 59 -14.87 -10.26 -12.81
C SER A 59 -15.13 -8.75 -12.96
N SER A 60 -15.65 -8.05 -11.94
CA SER A 60 -16.02 -6.63 -12.05
C SER A 60 -15.51 -5.76 -10.89
N SER A 61 -14.93 -4.61 -11.22
CA SER A 61 -13.93 -3.88 -10.43
C SER A 61 -14.44 -2.63 -9.68
N SER A 62 -15.54 -2.71 -8.92
CA SER A 62 -16.07 -1.55 -8.15
C SER A 62 -16.09 -1.78 -6.63
N TYR A 63 -15.75 -0.73 -5.87
CA TYR A 63 -15.58 -0.74 -4.40
C TYR A 63 -16.86 -1.12 -3.62
N LEU A 64 -18.05 -0.72 -4.09
CA LEU A 64 -19.35 -1.10 -3.50
C LEU A 64 -19.59 -2.62 -3.51
N LYS A 65 -18.87 -3.38 -4.35
CA LYS A 65 -18.97 -4.85 -4.39
C LYS A 65 -18.11 -5.53 -3.33
N LEU A 66 -17.19 -4.83 -2.66
CA LEU A 66 -16.37 -5.43 -1.59
C LEU A 66 -17.24 -5.77 -0.38
N ILE A 67 -18.12 -4.85 0.04
CA ILE A 67 -19.12 -5.09 1.09
C ILE A 67 -20.05 -6.25 0.68
N PHE A 68 -20.49 -6.28 -0.57
CA PHE A 68 -21.35 -7.37 -1.07
C PHE A 68 -20.64 -8.73 -1.13
N ARG A 69 -19.32 -8.75 -1.42
CA ARG A 69 -18.47 -9.95 -1.38
C ARG A 69 -18.32 -10.47 0.03
N VAL A 70 -18.11 -9.57 0.99
CA VAL A 70 -18.00 -9.92 2.42
C VAL A 70 -19.32 -10.51 2.91
N LEU A 71 -20.45 -9.84 2.67
CA LEU A 71 -21.77 -10.34 3.05
C LEU A 71 -22.11 -11.69 2.39
N PHE A 72 -21.75 -11.88 1.11
CA PHE A 72 -21.97 -13.15 0.42
C PHE A 72 -21.07 -14.28 0.94
N MET A 73 -19.82 -13.98 1.32
CA MET A 73 -18.94 -14.93 2.00
C MET A 73 -19.52 -15.38 3.34
N PHE A 74 -20.00 -14.44 4.16
CA PHE A 74 -20.64 -14.77 5.43
C PHE A 74 -21.90 -15.63 5.23
N SER A 75 -22.73 -15.30 4.24
CA SER A 75 -23.92 -16.11 3.90
C SER A 75 -23.55 -17.54 3.46
N ASN A 76 -22.47 -17.71 2.70
CA ASN A 76 -22.00 -19.03 2.30
C ASN A 76 -21.43 -19.84 3.47
N LEU A 77 -20.69 -19.19 4.37
CA LEU A 77 -20.16 -19.84 5.57
C LEU A 77 -21.29 -20.36 6.46
N ILE A 78 -22.32 -19.52 6.70
CA ILE A 78 -23.48 -19.90 7.51
C ILE A 78 -24.22 -21.09 6.88
N PHE A 79 -24.44 -21.06 5.57
CA PHE A 79 -25.10 -22.15 4.84
C PHE A 79 -24.33 -23.48 4.90
N GLU A 80 -22.99 -23.42 4.83
CA GLU A 80 -22.14 -24.61 4.88
C GLU A 80 -22.08 -25.23 6.30
N ILE A 81 -22.18 -24.40 7.34
CA ILE A 81 -22.31 -24.84 8.74
C ILE A 81 -23.67 -25.51 8.96
N GLU A 82 -24.77 -24.85 8.56
CA GLU A 82 -26.13 -25.34 8.75
C GLU A 82 -26.35 -26.69 8.04
N PHE A 83 -25.81 -26.86 6.83
CA PHE A 83 -25.87 -28.11 6.09
C PHE A 83 -25.12 -29.26 6.77
N ASN A 84 -23.90 -29.00 7.26
CA ASN A 84 -23.09 -30.01 7.93
C ASN A 84 -23.74 -30.50 9.23
N LEU A 85 -24.53 -29.64 9.89
CA LEU A 85 -25.31 -29.99 11.07
C LEU A 85 -26.54 -30.85 10.70
N VAL A 86 -27.30 -30.45 9.68
CA VAL A 86 -28.55 -31.13 9.28
C VAL A 86 -28.28 -32.52 8.68
N ASN A 87 -27.21 -32.69 7.90
CA ASN A 87 -26.92 -33.93 7.18
C ASN A 87 -25.83 -34.80 7.84
N TYR A 88 -25.55 -34.56 9.11
CA TYR A 88 -24.49 -35.22 9.86
C TYR A 88 -24.59 -36.76 9.83
N SER A 89 -25.80 -37.31 9.99
CA SER A 89 -26.03 -38.77 10.04
C SER A 89 -25.82 -39.47 8.69
N PHE A 90 -26.26 -38.84 7.58
CA PHE A 90 -26.08 -39.34 6.22
C PHE A 90 -24.61 -39.24 5.77
N LEU A 91 -23.95 -38.11 6.05
CA LEU A 91 -22.53 -37.92 5.79
C LEU A 91 -21.66 -38.88 6.61
N ARG A 92 -22.10 -39.27 7.81
CA ARG A 92 -21.44 -40.30 8.63
C ARG A 92 -21.59 -41.70 8.03
N HIS A 93 -22.71 -41.99 7.36
CA HIS A 93 -22.95 -43.28 6.70
C HIS A 93 -22.11 -43.43 5.43
N ILE A 94 -22.10 -42.41 4.56
CA ILE A 94 -21.23 -42.36 3.36
C ILE A 94 -19.73 -42.40 3.73
N ARG A 95 -19.34 -41.76 4.85
CA ARG A 95 -17.96 -41.83 5.37
C ARG A 95 -17.54 -43.22 5.84
N LYS A 96 -18.48 -44.09 6.20
CA LYS A 96 -18.17 -45.44 6.69
C LYS A 96 -17.77 -46.38 5.54
N GLU A 97 -18.34 -46.16 4.36
CA GLU A 97 -18.09 -46.95 3.15
C GLU A 97 -16.84 -46.47 2.37
N ASN A 98 -16.55 -45.17 2.36
CA ASN A 98 -15.36 -44.57 1.71
C ASN A 98 -14.07 -44.59 2.57
N SER A 99 -14.01 -45.43 3.60
CA SER A 99 -12.96 -45.42 4.63
C SER A 99 -11.57 -45.89 4.15
N ARG A 100 -11.40 -46.29 2.88
CA ARG A 100 -10.09 -46.71 2.32
C ARG A 100 -9.39 -45.68 1.42
N THR A 101 -10.08 -44.64 0.94
CA THR A 101 -9.47 -43.59 0.08
C THR A 101 -9.33 -42.23 0.77
N ILE A 102 -10.05 -41.98 1.88
CA ILE A 102 -10.09 -40.68 2.56
C ILE A 102 -8.93 -40.49 3.58
N GLN A 103 -8.12 -41.52 3.85
CA GLN A 103 -6.95 -41.41 4.72
C GLN A 103 -5.91 -40.38 4.21
N PHE A 104 -6.03 -39.93 2.95
CA PHE A 104 -5.17 -38.89 2.36
C PHE A 104 -5.83 -37.51 2.14
N ALA A 105 -7.11 -37.26 2.49
CA ALA A 105 -7.76 -35.98 2.15
C ALA A 105 -8.66 -35.33 3.22
N GLY A 106 -8.95 -35.99 4.35
CA GLY A 106 -10.04 -35.56 5.26
C GLY A 106 -9.64 -34.79 6.53
N SER A 107 -8.40 -34.92 7.01
CA SER A 107 -7.91 -34.22 8.21
C SER A 107 -7.46 -32.78 7.94
N GLU A 108 -7.30 -32.42 6.66
CA GLU A 108 -6.82 -31.09 6.28
C GLU A 108 -7.90 -30.02 6.37
N SER A 109 -9.19 -30.31 6.17
CA SER A 109 -10.24 -29.27 6.04
C SER A 109 -10.56 -28.50 7.33
N LYS A 110 -10.67 -29.18 8.48
CA LYS A 110 -10.91 -28.50 9.78
C LYS A 110 -9.66 -27.73 10.23
N THR A 111 -8.50 -28.33 10.12
CA THR A 111 -7.20 -27.71 10.42
C THR A 111 -6.95 -26.51 9.50
N PHE A 112 -7.34 -26.60 8.21
CA PHE A 112 -7.28 -25.51 7.24
C PHE A 112 -8.23 -24.36 7.58
N LEU A 113 -9.47 -24.64 8.01
CA LEU A 113 -10.41 -23.60 8.45
C LEU A 113 -9.94 -22.94 9.75
N ILE A 114 -9.46 -23.71 10.72
CA ILE A 114 -8.89 -23.19 11.97
C ILE A 114 -7.67 -22.33 11.66
N ASN A 115 -6.75 -22.80 10.82
CA ASN A 115 -5.57 -22.03 10.40
C ASN A 115 -5.96 -20.73 9.69
N LYS A 116 -6.98 -20.75 8.83
CA LYS A 116 -7.50 -19.53 8.20
C LYS A 116 -8.12 -18.56 9.18
N ILE A 117 -8.88 -19.06 10.17
CA ILE A 117 -9.47 -18.22 11.22
C ILE A 117 -8.38 -17.61 12.09
N LEU A 118 -7.38 -18.41 12.50
CA LEU A 118 -6.22 -17.94 13.27
C LEU A 118 -5.42 -16.90 12.47
N GLN A 119 -5.16 -17.16 11.19
CA GLN A 119 -4.49 -16.22 10.30
C GLN A 119 -5.30 -14.92 10.16
N LEU A 120 -6.62 -15.01 10.01
CA LEU A 120 -7.49 -13.83 9.90
C LEU A 120 -7.51 -13.02 11.21
N LEU A 121 -7.63 -13.68 12.36
CA LEU A 121 -7.58 -13.05 13.67
C LEU A 121 -6.23 -12.36 13.88
N PHE A 122 -5.12 -13.03 13.57
CA PHE A 122 -3.79 -12.46 13.62
C PHE A 122 -3.67 -11.21 12.74
N LEU A 123 -4.16 -11.27 11.49
CA LEU A 123 -4.14 -10.13 10.58
C LEU A 123 -5.01 -8.96 11.07
N ILE A 124 -6.17 -9.24 11.67
CA ILE A 124 -7.05 -8.20 12.26
C ILE A 124 -6.36 -7.54 13.46
N ILE A 125 -5.75 -8.32 14.36
CA ILE A 125 -5.04 -7.79 15.52
C ILE A 125 -3.86 -6.93 15.06
N MET A 126 -3.06 -7.41 14.11
CA MET A 126 -1.96 -6.64 13.53
C MET A 126 -2.46 -5.35 12.86
N ALA A 127 -3.56 -5.41 12.12
CA ALA A 127 -4.16 -4.21 11.52
C ALA A 127 -4.60 -3.20 12.59
N LEU A 128 -5.19 -3.66 13.69
CA LEU A 128 -5.58 -2.78 14.81
C LEU A 128 -4.36 -2.14 15.47
N ILE A 129 -3.29 -2.90 15.74
CA ILE A 129 -2.05 -2.38 16.33
C ILE A 129 -1.43 -1.31 15.42
N ILE A 130 -1.40 -1.54 14.11
CA ILE A 130 -0.81 -0.61 13.13
C ILE A 130 -1.68 0.64 12.97
N LEU A 131 -3.02 0.52 12.97
CA LEU A 131 -3.93 1.63 12.75
C LEU A 131 -4.19 2.45 14.01
N PHE A 132 -4.02 1.88 15.19
CA PHE A 132 -4.23 2.54 16.48
C PHE A 132 -3.50 3.89 16.63
N PRO A 133 -2.19 4.02 16.35
CA PRO A 133 -1.51 5.31 16.47
C PRO A 133 -2.06 6.37 15.51
N PHE A 134 -2.48 5.99 14.30
CA PHE A 134 -3.10 6.92 13.35
C PHE A 134 -4.48 7.37 13.83
N TYR A 135 -5.26 6.45 14.40
CA TYR A 135 -6.54 6.78 15.03
C TYR A 135 -6.34 7.75 16.20
N TRP A 136 -5.38 7.45 17.08
CA TRP A 136 -5.09 8.28 18.25
C TRP A 136 -4.61 9.68 17.87
N MET A 137 -3.74 9.77 16.86
CA MET A 137 -3.29 11.03 16.28
C MET A 137 -4.46 11.84 15.73
N LEU A 138 -5.36 11.21 14.97
CA LEU A 138 -6.57 11.85 14.44
C LEU A 138 -7.48 12.36 15.55
N ASN A 139 -7.70 11.54 16.59
CA ASN A 139 -8.50 11.91 17.75
C ASN A 139 -7.93 13.17 18.43
N ILE A 140 -6.64 13.16 18.79
CA ILE A 140 -6.00 14.31 19.45
C ILE A 140 -6.06 15.57 18.59
N SER A 141 -5.85 15.46 17.27
CA SER A 141 -5.88 16.62 16.37
C SER A 141 -7.23 17.33 16.27
N LEU A 142 -8.31 16.62 16.62
CA LEU A 142 -9.69 17.11 16.59
C LEU A 142 -10.19 17.51 17.97
N THR A 143 -9.36 17.35 19.01
CA THR A 143 -9.72 17.70 20.38
C THR A 143 -9.42 19.18 20.64
N PRO A 144 -10.40 19.96 21.15
CA PRO A 144 -10.20 21.35 21.56
C PRO A 144 -9.15 21.48 22.67
N ASP A 145 -8.43 22.60 22.70
CA ASP A 145 -7.42 22.90 23.73
C ASP A 145 -8.02 22.85 25.14
N GLU A 146 -9.24 23.38 25.33
CA GLU A 146 -9.86 23.49 26.65
C GLU A 146 -10.03 22.13 27.35
N TYR A 147 -10.11 21.06 26.56
CA TYR A 147 -10.21 19.69 27.07
C TYR A 147 -8.85 19.10 27.43
N LEU A 148 -7.81 19.36 26.63
CA LEU A 148 -6.44 18.87 26.88
C LEU A 148 -5.78 19.60 28.04
N MET A 149 -6.11 20.88 28.25
CA MET A 149 -5.57 21.71 29.33
C MET A 149 -6.01 21.28 30.72
N GLN A 150 -7.08 20.48 30.84
CA GLN A 150 -7.54 19.94 32.12
C GLN A 150 -6.72 18.72 32.58
N GLY A 151 -5.61 18.40 31.90
CA GLY A 151 -4.81 17.20 32.18
C GLY A 151 -5.53 15.89 31.88
N SER A 152 -6.68 15.98 31.18
CA SER A 152 -7.51 14.84 30.84
C SER A 152 -6.92 14.12 29.64
N VAL A 153 -6.70 12.81 29.78
CA VAL A 153 -6.41 11.96 28.61
C VAL A 153 -7.62 12.05 27.67
N PRO A 154 -7.42 12.34 26.37
CA PRO A 154 -8.51 12.37 25.41
C PRO A 154 -9.33 11.08 25.53
N PRO A 155 -10.68 11.15 25.57
CA PRO A 155 -11.49 9.95 25.61
C PRO A 155 -11.22 9.15 24.35
N PHE A 156 -11.29 7.81 24.45
CA PHE A 156 -11.05 6.95 23.31
C PHE A 156 -11.93 7.33 22.12
N PHE A 157 -13.18 7.75 22.38
CA PHE A 157 -14.04 8.40 21.39
C PHE A 157 -14.21 9.89 21.73
N PRO A 158 -13.91 10.81 20.81
CA PRO A 158 -14.01 12.24 21.06
C PRO A 158 -15.45 12.65 21.37
N THR A 159 -15.65 13.35 22.49
CA THR A 159 -16.94 13.92 22.91
C THR A 159 -17.24 15.22 22.17
N HIS A 160 -16.19 15.98 21.84
CA HIS A 160 -16.26 17.21 21.06
C HIS A 160 -15.22 17.17 19.94
N TRP A 161 -15.66 17.47 18.73
CA TRP A 161 -14.82 17.49 17.54
C TRP A 161 -14.67 18.95 17.12
N SER A 162 -13.44 19.39 16.90
CA SER A 162 -13.13 20.75 16.47
C SER A 162 -11.99 20.75 15.45
N PHE A 163 -12.15 21.55 14.40
CA PHE A 163 -11.09 21.82 13.43
C PHE A 163 -10.21 23.01 13.82
N LYS A 164 -10.50 23.66 14.96
CA LYS A 164 -9.75 24.81 15.47
C LYS A 164 -8.22 24.57 15.54
N PRO A 165 -7.70 23.40 15.95
CA PRO A 165 -6.25 23.15 15.94
C PRO A 165 -5.59 23.27 14.55
N TYR A 166 -6.34 23.00 13.47
CA TYR A 166 -5.85 23.16 12.11
C TYR A 166 -5.84 24.64 11.69
N GLU A 167 -6.87 25.40 12.07
CA GLU A 167 -6.92 26.85 11.84
C GLU A 167 -5.82 27.57 12.62
N ASP A 168 -5.65 27.19 13.89
CA ASP A 168 -4.62 27.73 14.78
C ASP A 168 -3.22 27.42 14.23
N LEU A 169 -2.97 26.22 13.71
CA LEU A 169 -1.72 25.90 13.01
C LEU A 169 -1.47 26.84 11.82
N ILE A 170 -2.46 27.03 10.95
CA ILE A 170 -2.31 27.87 9.76
C ILE A 170 -2.07 29.34 10.15
N ASN A 171 -2.84 29.84 11.12
CA ASN A 171 -2.71 31.18 11.65
C ASN A 171 -1.37 31.39 12.37
N TYR A 172 -0.93 30.41 13.15
CA TYR A 172 0.36 30.42 13.83
C TYR A 172 1.51 30.62 12.85
N ILE A 173 1.54 29.81 11.79
CA ILE A 173 2.59 29.87 10.77
C ILE A 173 2.52 31.17 9.96
N ASN A 174 1.33 31.65 9.61
CA ASN A 174 1.17 32.83 8.76
C ASN A 174 1.33 34.16 9.50
N ASN A 175 0.81 34.28 10.73
CA ASN A 175 0.69 35.56 11.43
C ASN A 175 1.89 35.85 12.35
N ASN A 176 2.53 34.81 12.90
CA ASN A 176 3.63 34.98 13.86
C ASN A 176 5.01 35.05 13.19
N ASN A 177 5.08 35.11 11.85
CA ASN A 177 6.33 35.17 11.08
C ASN A 177 7.36 34.11 11.49
N VAL A 178 6.90 32.94 11.95
CA VAL A 178 7.75 31.82 12.40
C VAL A 178 8.69 31.37 11.28
N TYR A 179 8.19 31.41 10.05
CA TYR A 179 8.95 31.16 8.84
C TYR A 179 8.82 32.35 7.89
N ALA A 180 9.82 32.53 7.02
CA ALA A 180 9.80 33.55 5.97
C ALA A 180 8.73 33.31 4.88
N VAL A 181 7.93 32.26 5.01
CA VAL A 181 6.96 31.79 4.01
C VAL A 181 5.67 31.32 4.68
N SER A 182 4.55 31.52 3.98
CA SER A 182 3.23 31.08 4.44
C SER A 182 3.10 29.56 4.48
N PHE A 183 2.16 29.08 5.28
CA PHE A 183 1.84 27.66 5.44
C PHE A 183 1.63 26.93 4.09
N TRP A 184 0.84 27.52 3.20
CA TRP A 184 0.56 26.93 1.89
C TRP A 184 1.80 26.86 0.99
N ARG A 185 2.72 27.82 1.13
CA ARG A 185 4.00 27.78 0.42
C ARG A 185 4.91 26.68 0.94
N ILE A 186 4.87 26.34 2.24
CA ILE A 186 5.60 25.20 2.81
C ILE A 186 5.11 23.88 2.19
N ILE A 187 3.79 23.69 2.07
CA ILE A 187 3.21 22.53 1.39
C ILE A 187 3.68 22.49 -0.08
N GLY A 188 3.59 23.62 -0.79
CA GLY A 188 4.04 23.75 -2.17
C GLY A 188 5.52 23.43 -2.34
N ASN A 189 6.39 23.95 -1.47
CA ASN A 189 7.82 23.66 -1.43
C ASN A 189 8.07 22.16 -1.24
N THR A 190 7.36 21.51 -0.32
CA THR A 190 7.53 20.08 -0.03
C THR A 190 7.21 19.24 -1.25
N VAL A 191 6.07 19.51 -1.90
CA VAL A 191 5.68 18.84 -3.15
C VAL A 191 6.70 19.12 -4.25
N PHE A 192 7.10 20.38 -4.43
CA PHE A 192 8.01 20.78 -5.49
C PHE A 192 9.40 20.16 -5.33
N VAL A 193 10.00 20.26 -4.14
CA VAL A 193 11.28 19.61 -3.79
C VAL A 193 11.18 18.11 -4.01
N THR A 194 10.12 17.45 -3.52
CA THR A 194 9.94 16.00 -3.71
C THR A 194 9.88 15.62 -5.18
N VAL A 195 9.07 16.31 -5.98
CA VAL A 195 8.92 16.01 -7.41
C VAL A 195 10.22 16.22 -8.16
N VAL A 196 10.89 17.35 -7.96
CA VAL A 196 12.14 17.65 -8.67
C VAL A 196 13.25 16.69 -8.26
N SER A 197 13.42 16.43 -6.95
CA SER A 197 14.39 15.44 -6.44
C SER A 197 14.17 14.07 -7.05
N VAL A 198 12.93 13.59 -7.10
CA VAL A 198 12.57 12.28 -7.68
C VAL A 198 12.86 12.26 -9.18
N VAL A 199 12.45 13.29 -9.93
CA VAL A 199 12.70 13.35 -11.38
C VAL A 199 14.20 13.31 -11.68
N VAL A 200 14.99 14.12 -10.97
CA VAL A 200 16.45 14.15 -11.12
C VAL A 200 17.05 12.78 -10.77
N GLN A 201 16.68 12.20 -9.63
CA GLN A 201 17.16 10.89 -9.19
C GLN A 201 16.86 9.79 -10.20
N ILE A 202 15.66 9.79 -10.77
CA ILE A 202 15.23 8.76 -11.73
C ILE A 202 15.95 8.92 -13.06
N ILE A 203 16.09 10.15 -13.58
CA ILE A 203 16.84 10.39 -14.81
C ILE A 203 18.29 9.89 -14.65
N VAL A 204 18.95 10.27 -13.55
CA VAL A 204 20.32 9.84 -13.24
C VAL A 204 20.38 8.32 -13.10
N SER A 205 19.42 7.71 -12.38
CA SER A 205 19.38 6.27 -12.14
C SER A 205 19.16 5.45 -13.40
N ILE A 206 18.29 5.91 -14.31
CA ILE A 206 18.04 5.24 -15.59
C ILE A 206 19.27 5.30 -16.49
N VAL A 207 19.88 6.47 -16.62
CA VAL A 207 21.06 6.66 -17.49
C VAL A 207 22.25 5.88 -16.95
N ALA A 208 22.58 6.04 -15.67
CA ALA A 208 23.70 5.34 -15.05
C ALA A 208 23.47 3.83 -14.97
N GLY A 209 22.26 3.40 -14.60
CA GLY A 209 21.92 1.98 -14.52
C GLY A 209 21.99 1.29 -15.88
N PHE A 210 21.50 1.94 -16.95
CA PHE A 210 21.63 1.41 -18.31
C PHE A 210 23.10 1.28 -18.73
N ALA A 211 23.92 2.28 -18.40
CA ALA A 211 25.33 2.26 -18.72
C ALA A 211 26.08 1.14 -17.99
N ILE A 212 25.82 0.96 -16.68
CA ILE A 212 26.41 -0.13 -15.88
C ILE A 212 26.02 -1.51 -16.44
N ALA A 213 24.76 -1.70 -16.82
CA ALA A 213 24.29 -2.98 -17.33
C ALA A 213 24.81 -3.33 -18.74
N ASN A 214 24.99 -2.32 -19.62
CA ASN A 214 25.28 -2.55 -21.04
C ASN A 214 26.75 -2.38 -21.42
N PHE A 215 27.50 -1.52 -20.72
CA PHE A 215 28.92 -1.28 -21.00
C PHE A 215 29.77 -2.08 -20.02
N LYS A 216 30.39 -3.16 -20.48
CA LYS A 216 31.23 -4.06 -19.67
C LYS A 216 32.70 -3.63 -19.74
N ASN A 217 33.01 -2.45 -19.21
CA ASN A 217 34.36 -1.86 -19.26
C ASN A 217 34.94 -1.74 -17.84
N VAL A 218 36.26 -1.53 -17.73
CA VAL A 218 36.93 -1.38 -16.41
C VAL A 218 36.33 -0.22 -15.61
N PHE A 219 36.00 0.89 -16.27
CA PHE A 219 35.39 2.05 -15.63
C PHE A 219 34.01 1.76 -15.03
N THR A 220 33.13 1.05 -15.73
CA THR A 220 31.80 0.72 -15.18
C THR A 220 31.90 -0.25 -14.01
N LYS A 221 32.85 -1.20 -14.06
CA LYS A 221 33.15 -2.07 -12.92
C LYS A 221 33.65 -1.27 -11.72
N LEU A 222 34.59 -0.34 -11.92
CA LEU A 222 35.14 0.51 -10.86
C LEU A 222 34.06 1.43 -10.26
N THR A 223 33.27 2.12 -11.09
CA THR A 223 32.17 2.97 -10.64
C THR A 223 31.14 2.18 -9.85
N THR A 224 30.81 0.96 -10.29
CA THR A 224 29.88 0.09 -9.56
C THR A 224 30.43 -0.28 -8.18
N ILE A 225 31.72 -0.60 -8.08
CA ILE A 225 32.38 -0.90 -6.79
C ILE A 225 32.35 0.33 -5.87
N ILE A 226 32.68 1.52 -6.39
CA ILE A 226 32.66 2.77 -5.62
C ILE A 226 31.24 3.05 -5.11
N PHE A 227 30.24 2.97 -5.99
CA PHE A 227 28.84 3.16 -5.65
C PHE A 227 28.39 2.17 -4.57
N MET A 228 28.66 0.87 -4.73
CA MET A 228 28.37 -0.13 -3.70
C MET A 228 29.06 0.19 -2.37
N GLY A 229 30.31 0.65 -2.41
CA GLY A 229 31.07 1.08 -1.23
C GLY A 229 30.40 2.25 -0.50
N THR A 230 29.81 3.21 -1.22
CA THR A 230 29.10 4.33 -0.58
C THR A 230 27.83 3.90 0.16
N LEU A 231 27.18 2.80 -0.25
CA LEU A 231 26.01 2.26 0.48
C LEU A 231 26.39 1.68 1.86
N ALA A 232 27.65 1.30 2.07
CA ALA A 232 28.12 0.83 3.37
C ALA A 232 28.32 1.97 4.38
N ILE A 233 28.45 3.22 3.91
CA ILE A 233 28.62 4.39 4.75
C ILE A 233 27.22 4.91 5.14
N PRO A 234 26.92 5.07 6.43
CA PRO A 234 25.67 5.70 6.85
C PRO A 234 25.56 7.12 6.29
N GLY A 235 24.46 7.44 5.61
CA GLY A 235 24.26 8.76 4.99
C GLY A 235 24.38 9.91 5.98
N GLU A 236 23.94 9.70 7.23
CA GLU A 236 24.00 10.71 8.30
C GLU A 236 25.43 11.12 8.66
N SER A 237 26.39 10.22 8.52
CA SER A 237 27.81 10.52 8.76
C SER A 237 28.40 11.49 7.72
N LEU A 238 27.76 11.64 6.57
CA LEU A 238 28.21 12.50 5.48
C LEU A 238 27.65 13.93 5.58
N ILE A 239 26.70 14.20 6.49
CA ILE A 239 26.00 15.48 6.57
C ILE A 239 26.97 16.65 6.74
N LEU A 240 27.92 16.57 7.68
CA LEU A 240 28.85 17.68 7.95
C LEU A 240 29.72 17.99 6.72
N GLY A 241 30.24 16.96 6.07
CA GLY A 241 31.03 17.14 4.84
C GLY A 241 30.21 17.74 3.71
N GLN A 242 28.99 17.26 3.51
CA GLN A 242 28.07 17.81 2.51
C GLN A 242 27.69 19.26 2.81
N LEU A 243 27.44 19.61 4.07
CA LEU A 243 27.11 20.96 4.50
C LEU A 243 28.26 21.93 4.22
N ILE A 244 29.49 21.56 4.62
CA ILE A 244 30.68 22.36 4.35
C ILE A 244 30.86 22.56 2.85
N PHE A 245 30.75 21.48 2.07
CA PHE A 245 30.88 21.54 0.61
C PHE A 245 29.84 22.47 -0.04
N MET A 246 28.55 22.34 0.34
CA MET A 246 27.48 23.19 -0.18
C MET A 246 27.66 24.66 0.20
N LYS A 247 28.17 24.95 1.41
CA LYS A 247 28.50 26.31 1.83
C LYS A 247 29.70 26.88 1.05
N GLN A 248 30.75 26.09 0.82
CA GLN A 248 31.95 26.52 0.08
C GLN A 248 31.64 26.91 -1.36
N ILE A 249 30.74 26.17 -2.02
CA ILE A 249 30.32 26.48 -3.40
C ILE A 249 29.20 27.53 -3.46
N GLY A 250 28.83 28.15 -2.33
CA GLY A 250 27.83 29.21 -2.27
C GLY A 250 26.38 28.76 -2.52
N LEU A 251 26.10 27.45 -2.49
CA LEU A 251 24.77 26.89 -2.73
C LEU A 251 23.98 26.56 -1.46
N GLY A 252 24.56 26.81 -0.27
CA GLY A 252 23.84 26.72 1.00
C GLY A 252 22.58 27.58 1.04
N ASN A 253 21.62 27.24 1.92
CA ASN A 253 20.34 27.95 2.05
C ASN A 253 19.54 28.12 0.72
N SER A 254 19.66 27.16 -0.21
CA SER A 254 19.01 27.24 -1.52
C SER A 254 18.23 25.96 -1.86
N PHE A 255 17.33 26.07 -2.83
CA PHE A 255 16.65 24.91 -3.42
C PHE A 255 17.63 23.87 -3.98
N ILE A 256 18.72 24.33 -4.59
CA ILE A 256 19.71 23.47 -5.25
C ILE A 256 20.38 22.57 -4.20
N ALA A 257 20.65 23.11 -3.00
CA ALA A 257 21.17 22.33 -1.89
C ALA A 257 20.22 21.22 -1.42
N LEU A 258 18.91 21.32 -1.64
CA LEU A 258 17.96 20.26 -1.27
C LEU A 258 17.95 19.09 -2.28
N VAL A 259 18.33 19.35 -3.53
CA VAL A 259 18.18 18.39 -4.63
C VAL A 259 19.51 17.73 -5.00
N VAL A 260 20.55 18.55 -5.26
CA VAL A 260 21.80 18.11 -5.90
C VAL A 260 22.57 17.06 -5.09
N PRO A 261 22.73 17.17 -3.75
CA PRO A 261 23.47 16.18 -2.97
C PRO A 261 22.90 14.76 -3.09
N PHE A 262 21.60 14.65 -3.35
CA PHE A 262 20.89 13.37 -3.45
C PHE A 262 20.49 13.02 -4.89
N ALA A 263 21.00 13.76 -5.89
CA ALA A 263 20.71 13.50 -7.30
C ALA A 263 21.16 12.08 -7.73
N ALA A 264 22.29 11.63 -7.18
CA ALA A 264 22.78 10.27 -7.40
C ALA A 264 22.23 9.32 -6.32
N ASN A 265 21.02 8.79 -6.54
CA ASN A 265 20.46 7.73 -5.72
C ASN A 265 21.14 6.39 -6.06
N VAL A 266 22.19 6.04 -5.31
CA VAL A 266 23.01 4.86 -5.58
C VAL A 266 22.21 3.55 -5.52
N MET A 267 21.29 3.42 -4.56
CA MET A 267 20.41 2.25 -4.47
C MET A 267 19.48 2.17 -5.70
N GLY A 268 18.94 3.31 -6.14
CA GLY A 268 18.13 3.41 -7.36
C GLY A 268 18.90 3.03 -8.61
N ILE A 269 20.13 3.55 -8.78
CA ILE A 269 21.04 3.21 -9.88
C ILE A 269 21.27 1.69 -9.92
N TYR A 270 21.55 1.08 -8.77
CA TYR A 270 21.80 -0.35 -8.68
C TYR A 270 20.58 -1.20 -9.05
N LEU A 271 19.41 -0.89 -8.48
CA LEU A 271 18.18 -1.62 -8.79
C LEU A 271 17.84 -1.53 -10.28
N ILE A 272 18.01 -0.35 -10.89
CA ILE A 272 17.78 -0.17 -12.33
C ILE A 272 18.84 -0.91 -13.17
N ALA A 273 20.12 -0.89 -12.76
CA ALA A 273 21.17 -1.66 -13.43
C ALA A 273 20.81 -3.16 -13.44
N LYS A 274 20.41 -3.71 -12.30
CA LYS A 274 19.99 -5.12 -12.18
C LYS A 274 18.79 -5.45 -13.04
N ALA A 275 17.83 -4.52 -13.15
CA ALA A 275 16.69 -4.70 -14.03
C ALA A 275 17.06 -4.61 -15.51
N PHE A 276 18.02 -3.78 -15.91
CA PHE A 276 18.50 -3.76 -17.29
C PHE A 276 19.33 -5.00 -17.64
N GLU A 277 20.07 -5.57 -16.68
CA GLU A 277 20.80 -6.84 -16.86
C GLU A 277 19.86 -8.02 -17.14
N SER A 278 18.63 -8.00 -16.61
CA SER A 278 17.64 -9.06 -16.87
C SER A 278 16.99 -8.96 -18.26
N VAL A 279 17.19 -7.85 -18.99
CA VAL A 279 16.67 -7.70 -20.35
C VAL A 279 17.46 -8.61 -21.32
N PRO A 280 16.82 -9.55 -22.02
CA PRO A 280 17.52 -10.48 -22.90
C PRO A 280 18.33 -9.77 -23.99
N SER A 281 19.61 -10.12 -24.12
CA SER A 281 20.51 -9.54 -25.13
C SER A 281 20.03 -9.75 -26.58
N GLN A 282 19.19 -10.76 -26.80
CA GLN A 282 18.55 -11.06 -28.09
C GLN A 282 17.67 -9.90 -28.56
N LEU A 283 16.99 -9.20 -27.66
CA LEU A 283 16.16 -8.04 -28.01
C LEU A 283 16.99 -6.91 -28.62
N LYS A 284 18.21 -6.69 -28.09
CA LYS A 284 19.14 -5.69 -28.64
C LYS A 284 19.64 -6.09 -30.03
N LYS A 285 19.90 -7.39 -30.25
CA LYS A 285 20.30 -7.92 -31.57
C LYS A 285 19.16 -7.79 -32.59
N ALA A 286 17.94 -8.18 -32.22
CA ALA A 286 16.76 -8.04 -33.07
C ALA A 286 16.49 -6.57 -33.44
N ALA A 287 16.54 -5.67 -32.46
CA ALA A 287 16.35 -4.24 -32.71
C ALA A 287 17.40 -3.66 -33.69
N ARG A 288 18.64 -4.17 -33.69
CA ARG A 288 19.66 -3.77 -34.67
C ARG A 288 19.37 -4.30 -36.07
N VAL A 289 18.84 -5.51 -36.21
CA VAL A 289 18.38 -6.07 -37.49
C VAL A 289 17.22 -5.23 -38.05
N ASP A 290 16.33 -4.77 -37.18
CA ASP A 290 15.23 -3.85 -37.50
C ASP A 290 15.69 -2.39 -37.74
N GLY A 291 17.00 -2.12 -37.74
CA GLY A 291 17.58 -0.80 -38.03
C GLY A 291 17.39 0.25 -36.93
N LEU A 292 17.04 -0.14 -35.70
CA LEU A 292 16.98 0.80 -34.58
C LEU A 292 18.39 1.19 -34.12
N SER A 293 18.65 2.50 -34.07
CA SER A 293 19.82 3.08 -33.36
C SER A 293 19.78 2.75 -31.86
N ASP A 294 20.94 2.71 -31.19
CA ASP A 294 21.03 2.40 -29.76
C ASP A 294 20.20 3.35 -28.85
N ILE A 295 20.08 4.64 -29.20
CA ILE A 295 19.24 5.62 -28.47
C ILE A 295 17.75 5.27 -28.61
N LYS A 296 17.29 4.92 -29.82
CA LYS A 296 15.92 4.48 -30.06
C LYS A 296 15.64 3.16 -29.33
N PHE A 297 16.60 2.22 -29.30
CA PHE A 297 16.49 0.99 -28.52
C PHE A 297 16.33 1.31 -27.02
N PHE A 298 17.13 2.22 -26.47
CA PHE A 298 17.04 2.65 -25.08
C PHE A 298 15.64 3.14 -24.69
N PHE A 299 15.09 4.12 -25.42
CA PHE A 299 13.78 4.70 -25.09
C PHE A 299 12.59 3.81 -25.46
N LYS A 300 12.62 3.15 -26.62
CA LYS A 300 11.45 2.41 -27.15
C LYS A 300 11.39 0.96 -26.70
N VAL A 301 12.53 0.34 -26.37
CA VAL A 301 12.60 -1.09 -26.04
C VAL A 301 13.07 -1.28 -24.62
N ALA A 302 14.24 -0.77 -24.23
CA ALA A 302 14.84 -1.09 -22.94
C ALA A 302 14.04 -0.52 -21.74
N ILE A 303 13.72 0.77 -21.75
CA ILE A 303 12.99 1.43 -20.64
C ILE A 303 11.62 0.78 -20.35
N PRO A 304 10.76 0.51 -21.35
CA PRO A 304 9.46 -0.13 -21.12
C PRO A 304 9.53 -1.51 -20.44
N GLN A 305 10.62 -2.26 -20.64
CA GLN A 305 10.79 -3.59 -20.04
C GLN A 305 10.98 -3.51 -18.52
N ILE A 306 11.61 -2.44 -18.04
CA ILE A 306 11.93 -2.28 -16.60
C ILE A 306 10.98 -1.30 -15.89
N LYS A 307 9.83 -0.96 -16.49
CA LYS A 307 8.90 0.04 -15.97
C LYS A 307 8.47 -0.19 -14.51
N TYR A 308 8.35 -1.46 -14.10
CA TYR A 308 7.98 -1.80 -12.72
C TYR A 308 9.11 -1.49 -11.74
N THR A 309 10.36 -1.79 -12.10
CA THR A 309 11.53 -1.40 -11.31
C THR A 309 11.64 0.11 -11.21
N ILE A 310 11.42 0.84 -12.31
CA ILE A 310 11.39 2.31 -12.29
C ILE A 310 10.34 2.81 -11.30
N MET A 311 9.12 2.24 -11.30
CA MET A 311 8.08 2.61 -10.34
C MET A 311 8.47 2.34 -8.88
N ILE A 312 9.18 1.25 -8.60
CA ILE A 312 9.69 0.94 -7.26
C ILE A 312 10.71 2.00 -6.81
N VAL A 313 11.65 2.36 -7.69
CA VAL A 313 12.64 3.40 -7.38
C VAL A 313 11.95 4.76 -7.20
N VAL A 314 10.98 5.10 -8.05
CA VAL A 314 10.17 6.33 -7.90
C VAL A 314 9.52 6.38 -6.52
N LEU A 315 8.87 5.29 -6.10
CA LEU A 315 8.20 5.21 -4.80
C LEU A 315 9.19 5.43 -3.66
N PHE A 316 10.32 4.72 -3.64
CA PHE A 316 11.33 4.87 -2.59
C PHE A 316 11.92 6.28 -2.57
N SER A 317 12.18 6.87 -3.73
CA SER A 317 12.65 8.25 -3.84
C SER A 317 11.62 9.26 -3.31
N ILE A 318 10.32 9.06 -3.57
CA ILE A 318 9.27 9.94 -3.05
C ILE A 318 9.20 9.84 -1.52
N ILE A 319 9.18 8.62 -0.98
CA ILE A 319 9.14 8.39 0.47
C ILE A 319 10.35 9.04 1.15
N SER A 320 11.56 8.86 0.58
CA SER A 320 12.78 9.42 1.12
C SER A 320 12.80 10.95 1.06
N SER A 321 12.43 11.54 -0.08
CA SER A 321 12.48 13.00 -0.25
C SER A 321 11.41 13.73 0.56
N TRP A 322 10.21 13.16 0.68
CA TRP A 322 9.12 13.77 1.43
C TRP A 322 9.35 13.71 2.94
N ASN A 323 9.92 12.61 3.44
CA ASN A 323 10.23 12.44 4.87
C ASN A 323 11.58 13.05 5.26
N SER A 324 12.28 13.70 4.33
CA SER A 324 13.58 14.30 4.60
C SER A 324 13.45 15.45 5.59
N LEU A 325 14.05 15.26 6.77
CA LEU A 325 14.06 16.24 7.85
C LEU A 325 15.48 16.76 8.12
N LEU A 326 16.41 15.85 8.41
CA LEU A 326 17.75 16.18 8.91
C LEU A 326 18.55 17.06 7.94
N TRP A 327 18.47 16.81 6.64
CA TRP A 327 19.20 17.62 5.68
C TRP A 327 18.60 19.02 5.48
N PRO A 328 17.29 19.19 5.20
CA PRO A 328 16.69 20.52 5.10
C PRO A 328 16.91 21.40 6.33
N THR A 329 16.81 20.85 7.54
CA THR A 329 17.02 21.62 8.78
C THR A 329 18.47 22.03 9.01
N THR A 330 19.44 21.33 8.40
CA THR A 330 20.87 21.62 8.57
C THR A 330 21.44 22.54 7.51
N VAL A 331 20.96 22.44 6.27
CA VAL A 331 21.48 23.22 5.12
C VAL A 331 20.75 24.53 4.90
N LEU A 332 19.49 24.63 5.34
CA LEU A 332 18.70 25.86 5.25
C LEU A 332 18.85 26.69 6.52
N ASN A 333 18.77 28.01 6.35
CA ASN A 333 18.72 28.93 7.47
C ASN A 333 17.26 29.19 7.91
N SER A 334 17.07 29.83 9.06
CA SER A 334 15.73 30.20 9.57
C SER A 334 14.95 31.15 8.65
N ASP A 335 15.65 31.99 7.88
CA ASP A 335 15.07 32.94 6.92
C ASP A 335 14.79 32.33 5.53
N SER A 336 15.01 31.02 5.38
CA SER A 336 14.89 30.36 4.08
C SER A 336 13.48 30.43 3.50
N LYS A 337 13.40 30.61 2.18
CA LYS A 337 12.13 30.51 1.43
C LYS A 337 11.76 29.08 1.05
N TRP A 338 12.62 28.11 1.36
CA TRP A 338 12.53 26.70 0.94
C TRP A 338 12.16 25.75 2.08
N VAL A 339 11.54 26.28 3.14
CA VAL A 339 11.04 25.48 4.27
C VAL A 339 10.10 24.38 3.77
N THR A 340 10.35 23.16 4.22
CA THR A 340 9.56 21.96 3.92
C THR A 340 8.68 21.57 5.10
N LEU A 341 7.70 20.71 4.84
CA LEU A 341 6.70 20.30 5.82
C LEU A 341 7.33 19.55 7.01
N PRO A 342 8.27 18.59 6.84
CA PRO A 342 8.95 17.97 7.97
C PRO A 342 9.74 18.98 8.80
N MET A 343 10.42 19.93 8.16
CA MET A 343 11.15 21.01 8.85
C MET A 343 10.22 21.89 9.67
N MET A 344 9.03 22.22 9.14
CA MET A 344 8.01 22.95 9.87
C MET A 344 7.52 22.18 11.10
N LEU A 345 7.22 20.89 10.94
CA LEU A 345 6.81 20.03 12.07
C LEU A 345 7.88 19.93 13.14
N TRP A 346 9.15 19.86 12.76
CA TRP A 346 10.27 19.86 13.69
C TRP A 346 10.34 21.16 14.51
N GLY A 347 10.13 22.32 13.87
CA GLY A 347 10.08 23.60 14.58
C GLY A 347 8.94 23.68 15.59
N LEU A 348 7.82 22.98 15.36
CA LEU A 348 6.71 22.90 16.32
C LEU A 348 7.03 22.02 17.54
N ILE A 349 8.01 21.12 17.46
CA ILE A 349 8.40 20.27 18.60
C ILE A 349 9.08 21.12 19.68
N ASP A 350 9.85 22.12 19.28
CA ASP A 350 10.64 22.99 20.15
C ASP A 350 9.73 23.95 20.96
N PRO A 351 9.69 23.85 22.29
CA PRO A 351 8.82 24.67 23.13
C PRO A 351 9.14 26.17 23.09
N GLU A 352 10.37 26.57 22.70
CA GLU A 352 10.74 27.98 22.59
C GLU A 352 10.11 28.66 21.36
N ASN A 353 9.76 27.88 20.34
CA ASN A 353 9.15 28.34 19.10
C ASN A 353 7.62 28.14 19.09
N LEU A 354 6.96 28.27 20.25
CA LEU A 354 5.51 28.17 20.39
C LEU A 354 4.90 29.54 20.78
N PRO A 355 3.64 29.82 20.42
CA PRO A 355 3.00 31.08 20.79
C PRO A 355 2.85 31.16 22.31
N SER A 356 3.29 32.26 22.89
CA SER A 356 3.24 32.57 24.33
C SER A 356 1.83 32.89 24.86
N SER A 357 0.81 32.87 24.01
CA SER A 357 -0.59 32.91 24.43
C SER A 357 -1.04 31.52 24.90
N SER A 358 -1.06 31.34 26.22
CA SER A 358 -1.79 30.29 26.96
C SER A 358 -1.44 28.81 26.72
N LEU A 359 -0.22 28.46 26.28
CA LEU A 359 0.08 27.07 25.91
C LEU A 359 1.41 26.54 26.48
N GLU A 360 1.30 25.74 27.54
CA GLU A 360 2.28 24.68 27.80
C GLU A 360 2.07 23.58 26.75
N ASN A 361 2.78 23.64 25.61
CA ASN A 361 2.91 22.55 24.63
C ASN A 361 1.58 22.02 24.00
N PRO A 362 1.00 22.69 22.98
CA PRO A 362 -0.26 22.28 22.33
C PRO A 362 -0.09 21.01 21.50
N VAL A 363 -0.36 19.86 22.11
CA VAL A 363 -0.19 18.54 21.49
C VAL A 363 -1.12 18.34 20.29
N ASN A 364 -2.35 18.86 20.35
CA ASN A 364 -3.31 18.85 19.25
C ASN A 364 -2.83 19.59 17.99
N LEU A 365 -2.20 20.75 18.14
CA LEU A 365 -1.63 21.51 17.03
C LEU A 365 -0.52 20.69 16.32
N LYS A 366 0.36 20.05 17.11
CA LYS A 366 1.41 19.16 16.57
C LYS A 366 0.82 17.95 15.84
N MET A 367 -0.24 17.35 16.39
CA MET A 367 -0.94 16.22 15.76
C MET A 367 -1.67 16.64 14.47
N ALA A 368 -2.28 17.83 14.44
CA ALA A 368 -2.91 18.39 13.25
C ALA A 368 -1.89 18.54 12.10
N GLY A 369 -0.72 19.13 12.38
CA GLY A 369 0.37 19.23 11.41
C GLY A 369 0.86 17.86 10.92
N THR A 370 0.97 16.89 11.82
CA THR A 370 1.41 15.53 11.49
C THR A 370 0.41 14.82 10.57
N ILE A 371 -0.89 15.01 10.76
CA ILE A 371 -1.93 14.47 9.88
C ILE A 371 -1.83 15.06 8.48
N ILE A 372 -1.67 16.38 8.38
CA ILE A 372 -1.50 17.06 7.09
C ILE A 372 -0.30 16.48 6.33
N SER A 373 0.81 16.19 7.02
CA SER A 373 2.00 15.56 6.42
C SER A 373 1.79 14.10 6.03
N THR A 374 0.95 13.38 6.77
CA THR A 374 0.69 11.95 6.56
C THR A 374 -0.29 11.69 5.41
N ILE A 375 -1.28 12.56 5.20
CA ILE A 375 -2.35 12.36 4.19
C ILE A 375 -1.80 12.10 2.77
N PRO A 376 -0.86 12.91 2.24
CA PRO A 376 -0.31 12.68 0.89
C PRO A 376 0.37 11.33 0.75
N MET A 377 1.04 10.84 1.80
CA MET A 377 1.68 9.52 1.81
C MET A 377 0.67 8.37 1.84
N LEU A 378 -0.41 8.51 2.60
CA LEU A 378 -1.49 7.52 2.58
C LEU A 378 -2.16 7.44 1.21
N LEU A 379 -2.43 8.59 0.58
CA LEU A 379 -2.97 8.64 -0.78
C LEU A 379 -2.03 7.96 -1.78
N LEU A 380 -0.73 8.24 -1.67
CA LEU A 380 0.29 7.63 -2.51
C LEU A 380 0.34 6.10 -2.32
N CYS A 381 0.27 5.62 -1.07
CA CYS A 381 0.19 4.19 -0.78
C CYS A 381 -1.02 3.52 -1.47
N VAL A 382 -2.21 4.14 -1.40
CA VAL A 382 -3.42 3.62 -2.07
C VAL A 382 -3.26 3.56 -3.59
N ILE A 383 -2.63 4.58 -4.18
CA ILE A 383 -2.35 4.64 -5.62
C ILE A 383 -1.38 3.51 -6.03
N PHE A 384 -0.28 3.35 -5.29
CA PHE A 384 0.77 2.38 -5.61
C PHE A 384 0.38 0.93 -5.29
N ASN A 385 -0.52 0.67 -4.34
CA ASN A 385 -0.97 -0.69 -4.01
C ASN A 385 -1.52 -1.45 -5.24
N LYS A 386 -2.29 -0.77 -6.09
CA LYS A 386 -2.78 -1.36 -7.36
C LYS A 386 -1.66 -1.74 -8.32
N LEU A 387 -0.53 -1.03 -8.29
CA LEU A 387 0.63 -1.28 -9.16
C LEU A 387 1.42 -2.49 -8.68
N PHE A 388 1.63 -2.64 -7.38
CA PHE A 388 2.28 -3.81 -6.79
C PHE A 388 1.56 -5.12 -7.11
N ILE A 389 0.22 -5.14 -6.99
CA ILE A 389 -0.59 -6.31 -7.30
C ILE A 389 -0.44 -6.72 -8.77
N ARG A 390 -0.34 -5.76 -9.70
CA ARG A 390 -0.15 -6.03 -11.13
C ARG A 390 1.26 -6.49 -11.47
N GLY A 391 2.27 -5.95 -10.80
CA GLY A 391 3.67 -6.37 -10.98
C GLY A 391 3.86 -7.86 -10.66
N ASN A 392 3.24 -8.34 -9.59
CA ASN A 392 3.35 -9.74 -9.15
C ASN A 392 2.67 -10.75 -10.11
N GLN A 393 1.68 -10.30 -10.89
CA GLN A 393 0.99 -11.16 -11.86
C GLN A 393 1.79 -11.39 -13.15
N ASN A 394 2.59 -10.41 -13.57
CA ASN A 394 3.43 -10.52 -14.78
C ASN A 394 4.75 -11.25 -14.55
N ILE A 395 5.17 -11.47 -13.30
CA ILE A 395 6.36 -12.28 -12.96
C ILE A 395 6.01 -13.79 -13.02
N ASN A 396 4.72 -14.13 -12.88
CA ASN A 396 4.22 -15.51 -12.89
C ASN A 396 3.54 -15.90 -14.22
N ALA A 397 3.69 -15.09 -15.27
CA ALA A 397 3.20 -15.33 -16.63
C ALA A 397 4.38 -15.27 -17.60
#